data_AF-A0AAE1EHY6-F1
#
_entry.id   AF-A0AAE1EHY6-F1
#
_cell.length_a   1.000
_cell.length_b   1.000
_cell.length_c   1.000
_cell.angle_alpha   90.00
_cell.angle_beta   90.00
_cell.angle_gamma   90.00
#
_symmetry.space_group_name_H-M   'P 1'
#
loop_
_entity.id
_entity.type
_entity.pdbx_description
1 polymer ?
#
loop_
_entity_poly.entity_id
_entity_poly.type
_entity_poly.pdbx_seq_one_letter_code
_entity_poly.pdbx_strand_id
1 'polypeptide(L)'
;MHLASVLSDDVADGMPPCEGWRGRGWKSRSPPPPSLTHPTLTPLIPLLALVMVVVLVVGGRVVEGVTSEPQRARRQQYLEQVTPLHNPSTIPPCLPPSYFDREIKPQHLYVNEREQPLTMLTSSHVPQQLMTRMVAIFLKEWLGYVNLTITTVPETFDPSSVVEAMSPPRDHTSLATRTGVGVHIPRAMVNLEVWVPPGYNLEPLTTEFDTSSYLGSGGRFGWFLPERLLAMHDFIIEHWRSFINRDSQALSLFYRTPEELAKLSNKMKDSITGEYYCGERLGCEKGMFRPPLCKQGNVCAVLFTSKADGNLTEFLHNQILSMKAYVQVAYIGPHLDHDFIRANINLPGSHPRSVLIFHWWPSVLLEPFQFTSVSFPPCIDSTAARDDGNPPYQCKYEMHRFHKFVWKRLRRYAKFAYEALHMVQINHTEFTEVLHMYNTWDTHTPSTLDQVACQWMKNNK
;
A
#
# COMPACT_ATOMS: atom_id res chain seq x y z
N MET A 1 16.38 20.73 -3.83
CA MET A 1 15.75 21.34 -5.04
C MET A 1 16.82 22.11 -5.82
N HIS A 2 17.31 21.61 -6.96
CA HIS A 2 18.31 22.36 -7.76
C HIS A 2 17.97 22.35 -9.25
N LEU A 3 17.79 23.56 -9.79
CA LEU A 3 17.75 23.85 -11.22
C LEU A 3 19.07 24.55 -11.61
N ALA A 4 19.83 23.83 -12.42
CA ALA A 4 20.69 24.22 -13.54
C ALA A 4 21.55 25.51 -13.49
N SER A 5 22.85 25.32 -13.75
CA SER A 5 23.60 26.14 -14.71
C SER A 5 24.36 25.21 -15.68
N VAL A 6 24.44 25.59 -16.96
CA VAL A 6 25.00 24.83 -18.08
C VAL A 6 26.09 25.70 -18.74
N LEU A 7 27.11 25.03 -19.28
CA LEU A 7 28.18 25.44 -20.23
C LEU A 7 29.48 25.97 -19.56
N SER A 8 30.70 25.55 -19.90
CA SER A 8 31.19 24.82 -21.09
C SER A 8 32.58 24.18 -20.86
N ASP A 9 32.88 23.22 -21.73
CA ASP A 9 34.19 22.79 -22.29
C ASP A 9 35.09 21.77 -21.55
N ASP A 10 35.05 20.55 -22.12
CA ASP A 10 36.14 19.67 -22.58
C ASP A 10 37.41 19.50 -21.74
N VAL A 11 37.69 18.26 -21.32
CA VAL A 11 38.86 17.44 -21.76
C VAL A 11 38.59 15.97 -21.41
N ALA A 12 38.76 15.11 -22.42
CA ALA A 12 38.70 13.66 -22.36
C ALA A 12 39.98 13.05 -21.74
N ASP A 13 39.87 11.91 -21.04
CA ASP A 13 40.68 10.72 -21.31
C ASP A 13 40.37 9.55 -20.36
N GLY A 14 40.33 8.34 -20.92
CA GLY A 14 40.90 7.15 -20.27
C GLY A 14 39.96 6.08 -19.72
N MET A 15 39.30 5.30 -20.58
CA MET A 15 39.05 3.86 -20.31
C MET A 15 39.15 3.02 -21.60
N PRO A 16 39.79 1.83 -21.56
CA PRO A 16 40.18 1.07 -22.75
C PRO A 16 39.06 0.17 -23.31
N PRO A 17 39.11 -0.20 -24.61
CA PRO A 17 38.12 -1.04 -25.26
C PRO A 17 38.47 -2.54 -25.13
N CYS A 18 37.46 -3.37 -24.89
CA CYS A 18 37.54 -4.81 -25.16
C CYS A 18 36.99 -5.08 -26.57
N GLU A 19 37.89 -5.45 -27.48
CA GLU A 19 37.62 -6.29 -28.66
C GLU A 19 36.88 -7.57 -28.21
N GLY A 20 36.04 -8.26 -28.99
CA GLY A 20 35.80 -8.30 -30.41
C GLY A 20 35.42 -9.75 -30.73
N TRP A 21 34.16 -10.01 -31.08
CA TRP A 21 33.74 -11.29 -31.67
C TRP A 21 32.86 -11.00 -32.89
N ARG A 22 33.45 -11.14 -34.08
CA ARG A 22 32.75 -11.31 -35.36
C ARG A 22 32.42 -12.79 -35.52
N GLY A 23 31.22 -13.12 -36.00
CA GLY A 23 30.93 -14.52 -36.30
C GLY A 23 29.55 -14.84 -36.85
N ARG A 24 29.30 -14.43 -38.10
CA ARG A 24 28.42 -15.08 -39.11
C ARG A 24 26.91 -15.04 -38.91
N GLY A 25 26.27 -14.38 -39.88
CA GLY A 25 24.83 -14.40 -40.09
C GLY A 25 24.31 -15.73 -40.65
N TRP A 26 23.07 -16.02 -40.28
CA TRP A 26 22.24 -17.04 -40.88
C TRP A 26 20.94 -16.38 -41.40
N LYS A 27 20.71 -16.52 -42.70
CA LYS A 27 19.43 -16.28 -43.38
C LYS A 27 18.70 -17.63 -43.47
N SER A 28 17.48 -17.72 -42.95
CA SER A 28 16.47 -18.69 -43.42
C SER A 28 15.08 -18.19 -42.99
N ARG A 29 14.33 -17.57 -43.91
CA ARG A 29 13.20 -18.18 -44.63
C ARG A 29 12.11 -18.75 -43.69
N SER A 30 11.11 -17.92 -43.44
CA SER A 30 9.83 -18.28 -42.85
C SER A 30 9.01 -19.12 -43.84
N PRO A 31 8.38 -20.24 -43.42
CA PRO A 31 7.38 -20.94 -44.23
C PRO A 31 6.01 -20.23 -44.16
N PRO A 32 5.16 -20.36 -45.20
CA PRO A 32 3.81 -19.79 -45.21
C PRO A 32 2.84 -20.60 -44.32
N PRO A 33 1.73 -20.00 -43.88
CA PRO A 33 0.76 -20.66 -43.01
C PRO A 33 -0.07 -21.69 -43.79
N PRO A 34 -0.52 -22.79 -43.14
CA PRO A 34 -1.43 -23.74 -43.75
C PRO A 34 -2.86 -23.18 -43.79
N SER A 35 -3.45 -23.24 -44.99
CA SER A 35 -4.87 -23.11 -45.27
C SER A 35 -5.65 -24.28 -44.65
N LEU A 36 -6.60 -23.99 -43.77
CA LEU A 36 -7.60 -24.97 -43.34
C LEU A 36 -9.01 -24.39 -43.54
N THR A 37 -9.72 -25.13 -44.36
CA THR A 37 -11.11 -24.99 -44.78
C THR A 37 -12.08 -25.20 -43.62
N HIS A 38 -13.11 -24.35 -43.55
CA HIS A 38 -14.30 -24.54 -42.72
C HIS A 38 -15.08 -25.81 -43.09
N PRO A 39 -15.74 -26.44 -42.10
CA PRO A 39 -17.08 -26.95 -42.29
C PRO A 39 -18.08 -26.11 -41.51
N THR A 40 -19.13 -25.74 -42.23
CA THR A 40 -20.39 -25.16 -41.76
C THR A 40 -21.05 -26.00 -40.67
N LEU A 41 -21.41 -25.38 -39.55
CA LEU A 41 -22.42 -25.89 -38.62
C LEU A 41 -23.36 -24.74 -38.25
N THR A 42 -24.65 -25.02 -38.47
CA THR A 42 -25.83 -24.19 -38.29
C THR A 42 -26.16 -23.91 -36.83
N PRO A 43 -26.97 -22.87 -36.53
CA PRO A 43 -27.16 -22.36 -35.18
C PRO A 43 -28.24 -23.13 -34.41
N LEU A 44 -27.97 -23.41 -33.14
CA LEU A 44 -28.97 -23.86 -32.15
C LEU A 44 -28.89 -22.96 -30.91
N ILE A 45 -29.88 -22.09 -30.77
CA ILE A 45 -30.36 -21.38 -29.57
C ILE A 45 -31.89 -21.50 -29.65
N PRO A 46 -32.70 -21.58 -28.57
CA PRO A 46 -32.41 -21.39 -27.14
C PRO A 46 -32.94 -22.52 -26.23
N LEU A 47 -32.59 -22.49 -24.93
CA LEU A 47 -33.54 -22.87 -23.89
C LEU A 47 -33.30 -22.02 -22.64
N LEU A 48 -34.21 -21.06 -22.47
CA LEU A 48 -34.44 -20.29 -21.26
C LEU A 48 -34.69 -21.22 -20.07
N ALA A 49 -33.91 -21.07 -19.01
CA ALA A 49 -34.29 -21.56 -17.69
C ALA A 49 -35.42 -20.68 -17.16
N LEU A 50 -36.66 -21.15 -17.33
CA LEU A 50 -37.83 -20.68 -16.59
C LEU A 50 -37.66 -21.11 -15.12
N VAL A 51 -37.45 -20.15 -14.22
CA VAL A 51 -37.70 -20.36 -12.80
C VAL A 51 -39.22 -20.32 -12.60
N MET A 52 -39.85 -21.49 -12.53
CA MET A 52 -41.23 -21.61 -12.07
C MET A 52 -41.28 -21.37 -10.56
N VAL A 53 -41.88 -20.25 -10.15
CA VAL A 53 -42.40 -20.08 -8.80
C VAL A 53 -43.71 -20.86 -8.72
N VAL A 54 -43.67 -22.03 -8.09
CA VAL A 54 -44.88 -22.76 -7.71
C VAL A 54 -45.47 -22.06 -6.49
N VAL A 55 -46.55 -21.30 -6.69
CA VAL A 55 -47.38 -20.79 -5.60
C VAL A 55 -48.39 -21.87 -5.23
N LEU A 56 -48.07 -22.65 -4.20
CA LEU A 56 -49.04 -23.52 -3.53
C LEU A 56 -49.78 -22.68 -2.48
N VAL A 57 -51.01 -22.25 -2.82
CA VAL A 57 -51.95 -21.68 -1.84
C VAL A 57 -52.77 -22.82 -1.25
N VAL A 58 -52.39 -23.29 -0.07
CA VAL A 58 -53.26 -24.08 0.81
C VAL A 58 -53.06 -23.59 2.24
N GLY A 59 -54.11 -23.00 2.82
CA GLY A 59 -54.22 -22.72 4.25
C GLY A 59 -53.50 -21.46 4.71
N GLY A 60 -54.24 -20.35 4.78
CA GLY A 60 -53.74 -19.04 5.22
C GLY A 60 -53.00 -19.07 6.56
N ARG A 61 -51.75 -18.63 6.53
CA ARG A 61 -51.00 -17.95 7.61
C ARG A 61 -49.74 -17.36 6.98
N VAL A 62 -49.69 -16.03 6.91
CA VAL A 62 -48.47 -15.29 6.54
C VAL A 62 -47.53 -15.35 7.75
N VAL A 63 -46.42 -16.06 7.60
CA VAL A 63 -45.28 -15.99 8.51
C VAL A 63 -44.26 -15.10 7.82
N GLU A 64 -43.98 -13.93 8.38
CA GLU A 64 -42.90 -13.05 7.94
C GLU A 64 -41.56 -13.75 8.14
N GLY A 65 -41.03 -14.30 7.05
CA GLY A 65 -39.66 -14.81 6.98
C GLY A 65 -38.69 -13.67 6.80
N VAL A 66 -37.94 -13.38 7.86
CA VAL A 66 -36.76 -12.51 7.87
C VAL A 66 -35.80 -12.95 6.77
N THR A 67 -35.71 -12.17 5.70
CA THR A 67 -34.69 -12.30 4.67
C THR A 67 -33.52 -11.38 5.01
N SER A 68 -32.34 -11.95 4.80
CA SER A 68 -31.02 -11.46 5.21
C SER A 68 -30.65 -10.12 4.57
N GLU A 69 -30.48 -9.10 5.39
CA GLU A 69 -29.79 -7.86 5.04
C GLU A 69 -28.72 -7.55 6.12
N PRO A 70 -27.42 -7.89 5.90
CA PRO A 70 -26.37 -7.43 6.81
C PRO A 70 -25.27 -6.60 6.13
N GLN A 71 -25.52 -5.99 4.96
CA GLN A 71 -24.53 -5.10 4.30
C GLN A 71 -24.75 -3.60 4.55
N ARG A 72 -25.84 -3.19 5.21
CA ARG A 72 -26.21 -1.77 5.32
C ARG A 72 -25.93 -1.11 6.67
N ALA A 73 -25.61 -1.88 7.71
CA ALA A 73 -25.60 -1.38 9.09
C ALA A 73 -24.22 -1.20 9.76
N ARG A 74 -23.09 -1.38 9.06
CA ARG A 74 -21.75 -1.29 9.69
C ARG A 74 -20.72 -0.39 9.00
N ARG A 75 -21.15 0.50 8.09
CA ARG A 75 -20.25 1.51 7.48
C ARG A 75 -20.05 2.77 8.33
N GLN A 76 -20.59 2.84 9.56
CA GLN A 76 -20.75 4.11 10.29
C GLN A 76 -20.22 4.14 11.73
N GLN A 77 -19.24 3.30 12.07
CA GLN A 77 -18.59 3.38 13.39
C GLN A 77 -17.11 3.04 13.32
N TYR A 78 -16.35 3.92 12.68
CA TYR A 78 -14.93 4.09 13.00
C TYR A 78 -14.68 5.59 13.12
N LEU A 79 -14.24 6.02 14.31
CA LEU A 79 -13.93 7.41 14.62
C LEU A 79 -12.85 7.91 13.65
N GLU A 80 -13.24 8.82 12.76
CA GLU A 80 -12.30 9.64 12.01
C GLU A 80 -11.59 10.54 13.03
N GLN A 81 -10.28 10.33 13.19
CA GLN A 81 -9.45 11.26 13.95
C GLN A 81 -9.03 12.38 13.02
N VAL A 82 -9.85 13.42 12.94
CA VAL A 82 -9.42 14.71 12.42
C VAL A 82 -8.42 15.26 13.43
N THR A 83 -7.13 15.18 13.09
CA THR A 83 -6.08 15.75 13.92
C THR A 83 -5.80 17.15 13.36
N PRO A 84 -6.33 18.23 13.95
CA PRO A 84 -5.79 19.54 13.62
C PRO A 84 -4.30 19.50 13.90
N LEU A 85 -3.49 20.01 12.95
CA LEU A 85 -2.08 20.32 13.25
C LEU A 85 -2.07 21.03 14.60
N HIS A 86 -1.26 20.52 15.55
CA HIS A 86 -1.20 21.05 16.90
C HIS A 86 -1.17 22.58 16.88
N ASN A 87 -1.93 23.18 17.80
CA ASN A 87 -2.11 24.62 17.88
C ASN A 87 -0.73 25.31 17.78
N PRO A 88 -0.50 26.26 16.85
CA PRO A 88 0.85 26.66 16.40
C PRO A 88 1.72 27.38 17.44
N SER A 89 1.23 27.59 18.65
CA SER A 89 1.90 28.41 19.66
C SER A 89 3.09 27.73 20.34
N THR A 90 3.35 26.45 20.09
CA THR A 90 4.37 25.67 20.84
C THR A 90 5.47 25.04 20.00
N ILE A 91 5.37 25.01 18.66
CA ILE A 91 6.45 24.52 17.78
C ILE A 91 7.05 25.73 17.06
N PRO A 92 8.35 26.06 17.29
CA PRO A 92 9.01 27.13 16.55
C PRO A 92 8.99 26.83 15.05
N PRO A 93 8.93 27.87 14.20
CA PRO A 93 8.87 27.68 12.74
C PRO A 93 10.01 26.78 12.27
N CYS A 94 9.67 25.85 11.38
CA CYS A 94 10.63 24.89 10.88
C CYS A 94 11.65 25.55 9.94
N LEU A 95 11.21 26.53 9.15
CA LEU A 95 12.04 27.28 8.24
C LEU A 95 12.40 28.65 8.89
N PRO A 96 13.69 29.00 9.01
CA PRO A 96 14.11 30.19 9.74
C PRO A 96 13.69 31.49 9.02
N PRO A 97 13.40 32.58 9.76
CA PRO A 97 13.02 33.88 9.19
C PRO A 97 14.06 34.48 8.23
N SER A 98 15.34 34.17 8.44
CA SER A 98 16.47 34.72 7.68
C SER A 98 16.54 34.29 6.22
N TYR A 99 15.67 33.39 5.77
CA TYR A 99 15.50 33.05 4.35
C TYR A 99 14.52 33.97 3.63
N PHE A 100 13.75 34.76 4.38
CA PHE A 100 12.71 35.60 3.84
C PHE A 100 13.18 37.04 3.73
N ASP A 101 13.83 37.38 2.62
CA ASP A 101 13.88 38.77 2.14
C ASP A 101 12.48 39.31 1.75
N ARG A 102 11.44 38.47 1.89
CA ARG A 102 10.06 38.77 1.52
C ARG A 102 9.09 38.34 2.61
N GLU A 103 8.25 39.27 3.02
CA GLU A 103 7.09 39.01 3.88
C GLU A 103 6.15 37.98 3.23
N ILE A 104 5.94 36.84 3.90
CA ILE A 104 5.06 35.78 3.42
C ILE A 104 3.61 36.22 3.69
N LYS A 105 2.88 36.48 2.62
CA LYS A 105 1.47 36.89 2.72
C LYS A 105 0.58 35.68 3.03
N PRO A 106 -0.30 35.77 4.05
CA PRO A 106 -1.32 34.76 4.30
C PRO A 106 -2.12 34.44 3.03
N GLN A 107 -2.21 33.15 2.71
CA GLN A 107 -3.00 32.61 1.61
C GLN A 107 -4.20 31.84 2.16
N HIS A 108 -5.37 32.15 1.62
CA HIS A 108 -6.62 31.48 1.93
C HIS A 108 -7.15 30.83 0.65
N LEU A 109 -7.68 29.62 0.79
CA LEU A 109 -8.34 28.93 -0.32
C LEU A 109 -9.82 29.33 -0.33
N TYR A 110 -10.26 30.01 -1.38
CA TYR A 110 -11.67 30.35 -1.58
C TYR A 110 -12.27 29.51 -2.71
N VAL A 111 -13.34 28.79 -2.41
CA VAL A 111 -14.13 28.06 -3.39
C VAL A 111 -15.56 28.61 -3.35
N ASN A 112 -16.02 29.15 -4.48
CA ASN A 112 -17.33 29.83 -4.58
C ASN A 112 -17.53 30.86 -3.46
N GLU A 113 -16.55 31.76 -3.29
CA GLU A 113 -16.56 32.87 -2.31
C GLU A 113 -16.59 32.43 -0.84
N ARG A 114 -16.45 31.14 -0.56
CA ARG A 114 -16.34 30.61 0.80
C ARG A 114 -14.91 30.15 1.04
N GLU A 115 -14.36 30.56 2.17
CA GLU A 115 -13.10 30.03 2.64
C GLU A 115 -13.24 28.52 2.89
N GLN A 116 -12.25 27.75 2.45
CA GLN A 116 -12.17 26.31 2.62
C GLN A 116 -10.81 25.93 3.18
N PRO A 117 -10.73 24.91 4.05
CA PRO A 117 -9.45 24.34 4.43
C PRO A 117 -8.82 23.61 3.23
N LEU A 118 -7.50 23.75 3.07
CA LEU A 118 -6.73 22.87 2.20
C LEU A 118 -6.52 21.55 2.96
N THR A 119 -7.24 20.51 2.53
CA THR A 119 -7.28 19.21 3.22
C THR A 119 -6.34 18.20 2.56
N MET A 120 -5.47 17.58 3.35
CA MET A 120 -4.55 16.52 2.93
C MET A 120 -4.92 15.20 3.61
N LEU A 121 -4.95 14.10 2.85
CA LEU A 121 -5.25 12.76 3.33
C LEU A 121 -3.97 12.01 3.66
N THR A 122 -3.96 11.31 4.80
CA THR A 122 -2.93 10.34 5.18
C THR A 122 -3.60 9.09 5.79
N SER A 123 -2.85 8.03 5.98
CA SER A 123 -3.27 6.84 6.74
C SER A 123 -2.46 6.65 8.02
N SER A 124 -2.60 5.51 8.68
CA SER A 124 -1.70 5.07 9.77
C SER A 124 -0.26 4.79 9.30
N HIS A 125 -0.01 4.74 7.99
CA HIS A 125 1.29 4.49 7.41
C HIS A 125 2.27 5.65 7.72
N VAL A 126 3.26 5.39 8.57
CA VAL A 126 4.22 6.41 9.05
C VAL A 126 4.97 7.13 7.91
N PRO A 127 5.53 6.43 6.90
CA PRO A 127 6.14 7.10 5.75
C PRO A 127 5.22 8.14 5.08
N GLN A 128 3.96 7.77 4.82
CA GLN A 128 2.97 8.70 4.26
C GLN A 128 2.69 9.89 5.19
N GLN A 129 2.61 9.65 6.51
CA GLN A 129 2.40 10.69 7.50
C GLN A 129 3.53 11.71 7.54
N LEU A 130 4.78 11.25 7.42
CA LEU A 130 5.97 12.10 7.38
C LEU A 130 5.98 12.96 6.11
N MET A 131 5.74 12.35 4.94
CA MET A 131 5.66 13.09 3.67
C MET A 131 4.54 14.14 3.67
N THR A 132 3.38 13.77 4.17
CA THR A 132 2.22 14.67 4.28
C THR A 132 2.55 15.87 5.17
N ARG A 133 3.24 15.66 6.29
CA ARG A 133 3.64 16.73 7.22
C ARG A 133 4.72 17.63 6.64
N MET A 134 5.74 17.07 5.98
CA MET A 134 6.78 17.86 5.31
C MET A 134 6.17 18.82 4.29
N VAL A 135 5.26 18.32 3.44
CA VAL A 135 4.57 19.17 2.45
C VAL A 135 3.61 20.15 3.12
N ALA A 136 2.91 19.75 4.19
CA ALA A 136 2.07 20.66 4.95
C ALA A 136 2.88 21.83 5.55
N ILE A 137 4.05 21.56 6.12
CA ILE A 137 4.99 22.58 6.61
C ILE A 137 5.40 23.49 5.46
N PHE A 138 5.78 22.95 4.30
CA PHE A 138 6.13 23.75 3.13
C PHE A 138 4.97 24.65 2.67
N LEU A 139 3.74 24.11 2.51
CA LEU A 139 2.59 24.90 2.08
C LEU A 139 2.25 26.02 3.09
N LYS A 140 2.37 25.75 4.38
CA LYS A 140 2.07 26.71 5.44
C LYS A 140 3.16 27.76 5.58
N GLU A 141 4.40 27.34 5.77
CA GLU A 141 5.51 28.23 6.10
C GLU A 141 6.14 28.89 4.86
N TRP A 142 6.11 28.26 3.69
CA TRP A 142 6.72 28.82 2.48
C TRP A 142 5.71 29.52 1.57
N LEU A 143 4.52 28.92 1.40
CA LEU A 143 3.47 29.49 0.55
C LEU A 143 2.42 30.29 1.32
N GLY A 144 2.43 30.26 2.65
CA GLY A 144 1.56 31.08 3.49
C GLY A 144 0.13 30.55 3.68
N TYR A 145 -0.17 29.29 3.32
CA TYR A 145 -1.53 28.75 3.47
C TYR A 145 -1.91 28.61 4.95
N VAL A 146 -2.90 29.39 5.41
CA VAL A 146 -3.21 29.49 6.84
C VAL A 146 -4.17 28.42 7.36
N ASN A 147 -5.04 27.90 6.49
CA ASN A 147 -6.06 26.93 6.85
C ASN A 147 -5.76 25.58 6.19
N LEU A 148 -4.84 24.81 6.79
CA LEU A 148 -4.42 23.50 6.31
C LEU A 148 -4.75 22.43 7.35
N THR A 149 -5.35 21.34 6.90
CA THR A 149 -5.76 20.23 7.77
C THR A 149 -5.29 18.89 7.21
N ILE A 150 -4.80 18.01 8.08
CA ILE A 150 -4.45 16.64 7.73
C ILE A 150 -5.50 15.70 8.31
N THR A 151 -6.12 14.90 7.44
CA THR A 151 -7.14 13.92 7.81
C THR A 151 -6.54 12.52 7.71
N THR A 152 -6.63 11.75 8.79
CA THR A 152 -6.17 10.37 8.82
C THR A 152 -7.34 9.42 8.57
N VAL A 153 -7.17 8.50 7.62
CA VAL A 153 -8.15 7.44 7.32
C VAL A 153 -7.55 6.05 7.58
N PRO A 154 -8.38 5.00 7.67
CA PRO A 154 -7.88 3.64 7.69
C PRO A 154 -6.92 3.37 6.53
N GLU A 155 -5.86 2.62 6.82
CA GLU A 155 -4.88 2.21 5.81
C GLU A 155 -5.55 1.40 4.71
N THR A 156 -5.23 1.74 3.47
CA THR A 156 -5.65 1.00 2.28
C THR A 156 -4.61 1.19 1.19
N PHE A 157 -4.36 0.12 0.45
CA PHE A 157 -3.45 0.10 -0.69
C PHE A 157 -4.20 -0.08 -2.02
N ASP A 158 -5.52 0.13 -2.00
CA ASP A 158 -6.36 0.16 -3.19
C ASP A 158 -6.60 1.62 -3.62
N PRO A 159 -6.14 2.03 -4.82
CA PRO A 159 -6.33 3.40 -5.31
C PRO A 159 -7.80 3.86 -5.34
N SER A 160 -8.73 2.95 -5.65
CA SER A 160 -10.17 3.27 -5.68
C SER A 160 -10.70 3.59 -4.29
N SER A 161 -10.30 2.82 -3.28
CA SER A 161 -10.63 3.09 -1.87
C SER A 161 -10.07 4.43 -1.39
N VAL A 162 -8.88 4.82 -1.84
CA VAL A 162 -8.33 6.15 -1.56
C VAL A 162 -9.20 7.25 -2.16
N VAL A 163 -9.62 7.11 -3.42
CA VAL A 163 -10.53 8.08 -4.05
C VAL A 163 -11.88 8.12 -3.32
N GLU A 164 -12.43 6.99 -2.90
CA GLU A 164 -13.67 6.96 -2.10
C GLU A 164 -13.50 7.73 -0.77
N ALA A 165 -12.35 7.58 -0.10
CA ALA A 165 -12.03 8.31 1.13
C ALA A 165 -11.82 9.82 0.92
N MET A 166 -11.24 10.22 -0.22
CA MET A 166 -11.08 11.62 -0.60
C MET A 166 -12.40 12.26 -1.05
N SER A 167 -13.27 11.46 -1.66
CA SER A 167 -14.56 11.87 -2.19
C SER A 167 -15.52 12.37 -1.09
N PRO A 168 -16.50 13.21 -1.44
CA PRO A 168 -17.57 13.58 -0.51
C PRO A 168 -18.29 12.38 0.08
N PRO A 169 -18.93 12.54 1.25
CA PRO A 169 -19.96 11.61 1.69
C PRO A 169 -21.03 11.47 0.60
N ARG A 170 -21.45 10.24 0.32
CA ARG A 170 -22.59 9.95 -0.57
C ARG A 170 -23.90 10.29 0.14
N ASP A 171 -24.11 11.55 0.50
CA ASP A 171 -25.40 12.02 0.99
C ASP A 171 -26.35 12.21 -0.20
N HIS A 172 -27.37 11.36 -0.25
CA HIS A 172 -28.49 11.40 -1.20
C HIS A 172 -29.36 12.68 -1.12
N THR A 173 -28.93 13.70 -0.35
CA THR A 173 -29.74 14.86 0.03
C THR A 173 -29.06 16.20 -0.21
N SER A 174 -27.84 16.27 -0.75
CA SER A 174 -27.30 17.57 -1.16
C SER A 174 -28.06 18.09 -2.38
N LEU A 175 -28.88 19.13 -2.18
CA LEU A 175 -29.66 19.84 -3.21
C LEU A 175 -28.82 20.27 -4.44
N ALA A 176 -27.49 20.30 -4.32
CA ALA A 176 -26.55 20.55 -5.41
C ALA A 176 -26.55 19.47 -6.50
N THR A 177 -26.95 18.23 -6.17
CA THR A 177 -27.02 17.11 -7.13
C THR A 177 -28.20 17.23 -8.10
N ARG A 178 -29.23 18.02 -7.78
CA ARG A 178 -30.40 18.21 -8.65
C ARG A 178 -30.29 19.36 -9.65
N THR A 179 -29.34 20.28 -9.47
CA THR A 179 -29.21 21.46 -10.34
C THR A 179 -27.93 21.48 -11.18
N GLY A 180 -26.90 20.69 -10.84
CA GLY A 180 -25.64 20.68 -11.61
C GLY A 180 -24.82 21.99 -11.51
N VAL A 181 -25.19 22.91 -10.61
CA VAL A 181 -24.60 24.26 -10.53
C VAL A 181 -23.54 24.39 -9.41
N GLY A 182 -23.20 23.30 -8.71
CA GLY A 182 -22.26 23.33 -7.57
C GLY A 182 -20.83 22.89 -7.89
N VAL A 183 -19.84 23.51 -7.23
CA VAL A 183 -18.48 22.96 -7.17
C VAL A 183 -18.46 21.87 -6.11
N HIS A 184 -18.18 20.64 -6.54
CA HIS A 184 -18.04 19.51 -5.63
C HIS A 184 -16.67 19.60 -4.92
N ILE A 185 -16.66 19.85 -3.60
CA ILE A 185 -15.44 19.94 -2.79
C ILE A 185 -15.19 18.58 -2.11
N PRO A 186 -14.06 17.91 -2.39
CA PRO A 186 -13.74 16.63 -1.77
C PRO A 186 -13.42 16.79 -0.28
N ARG A 187 -13.57 15.71 0.49
CA ARG A 187 -13.17 15.67 1.92
C ARG A 187 -11.68 15.93 2.09
N ALA A 188 -10.88 15.36 1.18
CA ALA A 188 -9.46 15.63 1.07
C ALA A 188 -9.10 16.03 -0.36
N MET A 189 -8.37 17.13 -0.51
CA MET A 189 -7.95 17.64 -1.80
C MET A 189 -6.63 17.04 -2.28
N VAL A 190 -5.84 16.45 -1.39
CA VAL A 190 -4.49 15.93 -1.70
C VAL A 190 -4.25 14.60 -1.01
N ASN A 191 -3.70 13.61 -1.71
CA ASN A 191 -2.98 12.49 -1.12
C ASN A 191 -1.63 12.36 -1.86
N LEU A 192 -0.52 12.27 -1.13
CA LEU A 192 0.83 12.29 -1.73
C LEU A 192 1.39 10.89 -2.03
N GLU A 193 0.82 9.85 -1.42
CA GLU A 193 1.38 8.49 -1.45
C GLU A 193 0.27 7.46 -1.72
N VAL A 194 -0.26 7.47 -2.94
CA VAL A 194 -1.20 6.44 -3.40
C VAL A 194 -0.41 5.32 -4.08
N TRP A 195 -0.50 4.11 -3.53
CA TRP A 195 0.19 2.93 -4.03
C TRP A 195 -0.50 2.41 -5.29
N VAL A 196 0.12 2.61 -6.46
CA VAL A 196 -0.41 2.15 -7.74
C VAL A 196 0.44 0.99 -8.26
N PRO A 197 -0.12 -0.23 -8.34
CA PRO A 197 0.60 -1.38 -8.88
C PRO A 197 0.80 -1.26 -10.40
N PRO A 198 1.78 -1.97 -10.97
CA PRO A 198 1.92 -2.09 -12.42
C PRO A 198 0.62 -2.59 -13.06
N GLY A 199 0.27 -2.02 -14.22
CA GLY A 199 -0.93 -2.40 -14.99
C GLY A 199 -2.26 -1.85 -14.46
N TYR A 200 -2.26 -1.09 -13.36
CA TYR A 200 -3.50 -0.51 -12.82
C TYR A 200 -4.09 0.57 -13.75
N ASN A 201 -5.37 0.45 -14.11
CA ASN A 201 -6.05 1.47 -14.91
C ASN A 201 -6.46 2.66 -14.03
N LEU A 202 -5.73 3.78 -14.17
CA LEU A 202 -6.03 5.03 -13.46
C LEU A 202 -7.10 5.88 -14.14
N GLU A 203 -7.45 5.62 -15.41
CA GLU A 203 -8.40 6.43 -16.18
C GLU A 203 -9.71 6.71 -15.42
N PRO A 204 -10.36 5.71 -14.76
CA PRO A 204 -11.60 5.94 -14.02
C PRO A 204 -11.43 6.93 -12.84
N LEU A 205 -10.23 7.00 -12.28
CA LEU A 205 -9.91 7.81 -11.10
C LEU A 205 -9.54 9.25 -11.47
N THR A 206 -9.32 9.53 -12.76
CA THR A 206 -8.88 10.86 -13.21
C THR A 206 -10.01 11.90 -13.28
N THR A 207 -11.27 11.52 -13.07
CA THR A 207 -12.40 12.47 -13.28
C THR A 207 -12.29 13.71 -12.38
N GLU A 208 -12.06 13.53 -11.09
CA GLU A 208 -11.97 14.62 -10.11
C GLU A 208 -10.55 14.96 -9.67
N PHE A 209 -9.64 13.98 -9.76
CA PHE A 209 -8.28 14.07 -9.28
C PHE A 209 -7.28 13.98 -10.43
N ASP A 210 -6.24 14.81 -10.34
CA ASP A 210 -5.04 14.68 -11.14
C ASP A 210 -4.20 13.56 -10.53
N THR A 211 -3.95 12.51 -11.31
CA THR A 211 -3.18 11.32 -10.92
C THR A 211 -1.90 11.19 -11.75
N SER A 212 -1.57 12.22 -12.55
CA SER A 212 -0.48 12.19 -13.52
C SER A 212 0.91 12.39 -12.91
N SER A 213 0.97 12.87 -11.67
CA SER A 213 2.22 13.17 -10.99
C SER A 213 2.59 12.12 -9.94
N TYR A 214 3.89 11.91 -9.79
CA TYR A 214 4.48 10.88 -8.93
C TYR A 214 5.32 11.53 -7.84
N LEU A 215 5.44 10.86 -6.70
CA LEU A 215 6.28 11.32 -5.60
C LEU A 215 7.78 11.08 -5.86
N GLY A 216 8.13 10.24 -6.85
CA GLY A 216 9.53 9.93 -7.19
C GLY A 216 10.08 8.67 -6.51
N SER A 217 9.42 8.21 -5.45
CA SER A 217 9.68 6.93 -4.77
C SER A 217 8.58 5.90 -5.07
N GLY A 218 8.78 4.69 -4.59
CA GLY A 218 7.84 3.58 -4.72
C GLY A 218 7.97 2.61 -3.57
N GLY A 219 7.10 1.62 -3.55
CA GLY A 219 7.11 0.59 -2.54
C GLY A 219 6.58 -0.73 -3.06
N ARG A 220 6.79 -1.81 -2.31
CA ARG A 220 6.32 -3.15 -2.67
C ARG A 220 5.97 -3.95 -1.44
N PHE A 221 5.03 -4.88 -1.58
CA PHE A 221 4.81 -5.92 -0.59
C PHE A 221 5.86 -7.02 -0.73
N GLY A 222 6.11 -7.77 0.34
CA GLY A 222 7.11 -8.82 0.31
C GLY A 222 7.02 -9.76 1.50
N TRP A 223 7.58 -10.95 1.31
CA TRP A 223 7.97 -11.81 2.42
C TRP A 223 9.43 -11.50 2.69
N PHE A 224 9.73 -10.98 3.87
CA PHE A 224 11.06 -10.51 4.23
C PHE A 224 11.71 -11.49 5.19
N LEU A 225 12.98 -11.79 4.93
CA LEU A 225 13.83 -12.60 5.78
C LEU A 225 15.18 -11.91 6.05
N PRO A 226 15.84 -12.17 7.18
CA PRO A 226 17.14 -11.58 7.48
C PRO A 226 18.21 -11.98 6.46
N GLU A 227 18.89 -11.00 5.86
CA GLU A 227 19.83 -11.21 4.75
C GLU A 227 20.99 -12.15 5.13
N ARG A 228 21.46 -12.07 6.38
CA ARG A 228 22.48 -12.97 6.94
C ARG A 228 22.18 -14.47 6.76
N LEU A 229 20.91 -14.87 6.64
CA LEU A 229 20.53 -16.27 6.41
C LEU A 229 21.08 -16.78 5.08
N LEU A 230 21.22 -15.91 4.08
CA LEU A 230 21.75 -16.26 2.75
C LEU A 230 23.23 -16.60 2.79
N ALA A 231 23.97 -16.04 3.75
CA ALA A 231 25.39 -16.34 3.95
C ALA A 231 25.62 -17.56 4.85
N MET A 232 24.66 -17.91 5.71
CA MET A 232 24.79 -18.99 6.70
C MET A 232 24.35 -20.36 6.19
N HIS A 233 23.59 -20.41 5.11
CA HIS A 233 22.99 -21.63 4.58
C HIS A 233 23.35 -21.83 3.10
N ASP A 234 23.53 -23.08 2.71
CA ASP A 234 23.92 -23.52 1.36
C ASP A 234 22.73 -23.88 0.46
N PHE A 235 21.49 -23.72 0.96
CA PHE A 235 20.26 -23.97 0.24
C PHE A 235 19.49 -22.68 -0.05
N ILE A 236 18.63 -22.72 -1.06
CA ILE A 236 17.84 -21.57 -1.51
C ILE A 236 16.73 -21.25 -0.48
N ILE A 237 16.66 -20.01 0.00
CA ILE A 237 15.68 -19.54 0.99
C ILE A 237 14.87 -18.36 0.45
N GLU A 238 15.52 -17.51 -0.34
CA GLU A 238 15.06 -16.27 -0.94
C GLU A 238 14.19 -16.46 -2.19
N HIS A 239 13.72 -17.67 -2.46
CA HIS A 239 12.86 -17.95 -3.61
C HIS A 239 11.58 -18.65 -3.16
N TRP A 240 10.44 -18.24 -3.72
CA TRP A 240 9.12 -18.76 -3.35
C TRP A 240 9.01 -20.29 -3.43
N ARG A 241 9.77 -20.92 -4.34
CA ARG A 241 9.82 -22.39 -4.50
C ARG A 241 10.24 -23.13 -3.23
N SER A 242 11.05 -22.50 -2.38
CA SER A 242 11.46 -23.06 -1.10
C SER A 242 10.31 -23.26 -0.12
N PHE A 243 9.15 -22.65 -0.39
CA PHE A 243 7.95 -22.75 0.46
C PHE A 243 6.87 -23.68 -0.11
N ILE A 244 7.04 -24.19 -1.33
CA ILE A 244 6.08 -25.14 -1.94
C ILE A 244 6.59 -26.58 -1.98
N ASN A 245 7.88 -26.79 -1.67
CA ASN A 245 8.46 -28.12 -1.52
C ASN A 245 8.38 -28.55 -0.05
N ARG A 246 7.67 -29.65 0.23
CA ARG A 246 7.50 -30.22 1.59
C ARG A 246 8.81 -30.51 2.29
N ASP A 247 9.83 -30.92 1.54
CA ASP A 247 11.11 -31.36 2.08
C ASP A 247 12.16 -30.23 2.13
N SER A 248 11.73 -28.98 1.87
CA SER A 248 12.61 -27.82 1.90
C SER A 248 13.03 -27.48 3.32
N GLN A 249 14.35 -27.31 3.51
CA GLN A 249 14.94 -26.89 4.79
C GLN A 249 14.49 -25.48 5.21
N ALA A 250 14.08 -24.63 4.26
CA ALA A 250 13.56 -23.30 4.55
C ALA A 250 12.29 -23.36 5.41
N LEU A 251 11.48 -24.42 5.30
CA LEU A 251 10.28 -24.58 6.13
C LEU A 251 10.63 -24.70 7.61
N SER A 252 11.65 -25.51 7.93
CA SER A 252 12.14 -25.70 9.30
C SER A 252 12.78 -24.44 9.87
N LEU A 253 13.46 -23.66 9.03
CA LEU A 253 14.11 -22.41 9.44
C LEU A 253 13.11 -21.38 10.00
N PHE A 254 11.89 -21.35 9.46
CA PHE A 254 10.83 -20.42 9.87
C PHE A 254 9.68 -21.10 10.62
N TYR A 255 9.84 -22.36 11.01
CA TYR A 255 8.85 -23.11 11.76
C TYR A 255 8.77 -22.66 13.22
N ARG A 256 7.56 -22.69 13.79
CA ARG A 256 7.31 -22.49 15.22
C ARG A 256 6.58 -23.68 15.82
N THR A 257 7.02 -24.08 17.01
CA THR A 257 6.37 -25.17 17.73
C THR A 257 4.98 -24.71 18.24
N PRO A 258 4.06 -25.64 18.51
CA PRO A 258 2.77 -25.31 19.12
C PRO A 258 2.90 -24.53 20.43
N GLU A 259 3.91 -24.83 21.25
CA GLU A 259 4.16 -24.16 22.53
C GLU A 259 4.63 -22.71 22.33
N GLU A 260 5.46 -22.46 21.33
CA GLU A 260 5.88 -21.10 20.97
C GLU A 260 4.72 -20.27 20.45
N LEU A 261 3.88 -20.86 19.58
CA LEU A 261 2.68 -20.19 19.09
C LEU A 261 1.68 -19.92 20.21
N ALA A 262 1.55 -20.82 21.18
CA ALA A 262 0.73 -20.61 22.36
C ALA A 262 1.22 -19.41 23.19
N LYS A 263 2.54 -19.24 23.36
CA LYS A 263 3.12 -18.07 24.03
C LYS A 263 2.86 -16.75 23.29
N LEU A 264 2.75 -16.81 21.96
CA LEU A 264 2.44 -15.65 21.12
C LEU A 264 0.94 -15.32 21.04
N SER A 265 0.06 -16.19 21.56
CA SER A 265 -1.40 -16.04 21.42
C SER A 265 -1.94 -14.70 21.94
N ASN A 266 -1.37 -14.17 23.04
CA ASN A 266 -1.75 -12.86 23.57
C ASN A 266 -1.36 -11.71 22.63
N LYS A 267 -0.25 -11.84 21.90
CA LYS A 267 0.18 -10.86 20.88
C LYS A 267 -0.68 -10.93 19.62
N MET A 268 -1.50 -11.98 19.43
CA MET A 268 -2.42 -12.07 18.30
C MET A 268 -3.77 -11.39 18.57
N LYS A 269 -3.93 -10.78 19.76
CA LYS A 269 -5.16 -10.12 20.18
C LYS A 269 -4.94 -8.62 20.34
N ASP A 270 -5.98 -7.86 20.03
CA ASP A 270 -6.09 -6.47 20.39
C ASP A 270 -6.21 -6.36 21.92
N SER A 271 -5.32 -5.59 22.54
CA SER A 271 -5.28 -5.45 24.00
C SER A 271 -6.48 -4.69 24.57
N ILE A 272 -7.18 -3.92 23.74
CA ILE A 272 -8.33 -3.10 24.11
C ILE A 272 -9.61 -3.93 23.97
N THR A 273 -9.82 -4.57 22.81
CA THR A 273 -11.07 -5.31 22.54
C THR A 273 -11.00 -6.77 22.97
N GLY A 274 -9.81 -7.33 23.13
CA GLY A 274 -9.58 -8.76 23.37
C GLY A 274 -9.81 -9.65 22.15
N GLU A 275 -10.20 -9.08 21.01
CA GLU A 275 -10.45 -9.80 19.76
C GLU A 275 -9.15 -10.12 19.04
N TYR A 276 -9.12 -11.21 18.25
CA TYR A 276 -7.97 -11.52 17.42
C TYR A 276 -7.84 -10.53 16.26
N TYR A 277 -6.62 -10.11 15.92
CA TYR A 277 -6.37 -9.22 14.77
C TYR A 277 -6.82 -9.85 13.44
N CYS A 278 -6.83 -11.18 13.35
CA CYS A 278 -7.50 -11.91 12.28
C CYS A 278 -8.56 -12.85 12.86
N GLY A 279 -9.82 -12.58 12.56
CA GLY A 279 -10.98 -13.35 13.02
C GLY A 279 -11.43 -14.44 12.03
N GLU A 280 -12.40 -15.24 12.46
CA GLU A 280 -12.96 -16.36 11.68
C GLU A 280 -13.58 -15.92 10.35
N ARG A 281 -14.14 -14.71 10.29
CA ARG A 281 -14.70 -14.14 9.05
C ARG A 281 -13.68 -13.97 7.94
N LEU A 282 -12.40 -13.84 8.29
CA LEU A 282 -11.28 -13.75 7.36
C LEU A 282 -10.61 -15.11 7.12
N GLY A 283 -11.19 -16.21 7.63
CA GLY A 283 -10.65 -17.55 7.52
C GLY A 283 -9.55 -17.89 8.54
N CYS A 284 -9.42 -17.09 9.61
CA CYS A 284 -8.42 -17.31 10.66
C CYS A 284 -8.99 -18.06 11.86
N GLU A 285 -8.17 -18.93 12.46
CA GLU A 285 -8.44 -19.58 13.73
C GLU A 285 -7.46 -19.05 14.78
N LYS A 286 -7.98 -18.38 15.82
CA LYS A 286 -7.18 -17.79 16.91
C LYS A 286 -6.05 -16.88 16.42
N GLY A 287 -6.35 -15.98 15.49
CA GLY A 287 -5.37 -15.04 14.92
C GLY A 287 -4.42 -15.63 13.89
N MET A 288 -4.62 -16.90 13.49
CA MET A 288 -3.77 -17.55 12.50
C MET A 288 -4.57 -18.07 11.30
N PHE A 289 -4.05 -17.84 10.10
CA PHE A 289 -4.50 -18.55 8.91
C PHE A 289 -3.66 -19.81 8.70
N ARG A 290 -4.34 -20.96 8.63
CA ARG A 290 -3.69 -22.27 8.41
C ARG A 290 -4.26 -22.92 7.15
N PRO A 291 -3.50 -22.98 6.04
CA PRO A 291 -3.97 -23.65 4.84
C PRO A 291 -4.08 -25.18 5.09
N PRO A 292 -4.88 -25.91 4.28
CA PRO A 292 -5.09 -27.34 4.46
C PRO A 292 -3.79 -28.17 4.56
N LEU A 293 -2.76 -27.82 3.79
CA LEU A 293 -1.46 -28.50 3.81
C LEU A 293 -0.76 -28.44 5.18
N CYS A 294 -0.99 -27.39 5.96
CA CYS A 294 -0.41 -27.23 7.30
C CYS A 294 -1.24 -27.89 8.40
N LYS A 295 -2.48 -28.32 8.11
CA LYS A 295 -3.32 -29.05 9.07
C LYS A 295 -3.01 -30.55 9.10
N GLN A 296 -2.32 -31.08 8.10
CA GLN A 296 -2.04 -32.51 7.91
C GLN A 296 -0.76 -32.99 8.63
N GLY A 297 -0.34 -32.32 9.71
CA GLY A 297 0.89 -32.66 10.44
C GLY A 297 2.19 -32.35 9.69
N ASN A 298 2.13 -31.60 8.59
CA ASN A 298 3.32 -31.15 7.86
C ASN A 298 4.03 -30.00 8.60
N VAL A 299 5.36 -29.95 8.48
CA VAL A 299 6.14 -28.78 8.90
C VAL A 299 5.77 -27.62 7.97
N CYS A 300 5.36 -26.50 8.56
CA CYS A 300 5.04 -25.28 7.83
C CYS A 300 5.76 -24.07 8.42
N ALA A 301 6.33 -23.25 7.56
CA ALA A 301 6.87 -21.97 7.95
C ALA A 301 5.77 -21.06 8.52
N VAL A 302 6.12 -20.23 9.50
CA VAL A 302 5.23 -19.21 10.05
C VAL A 302 5.62 -17.85 9.47
N LEU A 303 4.70 -17.26 8.73
CA LEU A 303 4.79 -15.91 8.19
C LEU A 303 4.10 -14.95 9.17
N PHE A 304 4.85 -14.04 9.77
CA PHE A 304 4.30 -13.03 10.69
C PHE A 304 3.85 -11.80 9.94
N THR A 305 2.71 -11.24 10.31
CA THR A 305 2.20 -9.98 9.77
C THR A 305 1.57 -9.16 10.88
N SER A 306 1.35 -7.86 10.64
CA SER A 306 0.73 -6.95 11.58
C SER A 306 -0.78 -7.22 11.67
N LYS A 307 -1.62 -6.28 11.22
CA LYS A 307 -3.07 -6.36 11.31
C LYS A 307 -3.67 -6.90 10.02
N ALA A 308 -4.78 -7.62 10.13
CA ALA A 308 -5.56 -8.03 8.97
C ALA A 308 -6.32 -6.82 8.39
N ASP A 309 -5.90 -6.37 7.21
CA ASP A 309 -6.75 -5.59 6.29
C ASP A 309 -7.49 -6.58 5.38
N GLY A 310 -8.78 -6.36 5.11
CA GLY A 310 -9.59 -7.31 4.34
C GLY A 310 -9.01 -7.64 2.96
N ASN A 311 -8.59 -6.62 2.20
CA ASN A 311 -8.06 -6.79 0.86
C ASN A 311 -6.66 -7.44 0.88
N LEU A 312 -5.80 -7.01 1.82
CA LEU A 312 -4.43 -7.53 1.95
C LEU A 312 -4.42 -8.98 2.46
N THR A 313 -5.32 -9.29 3.41
CA THR A 313 -5.52 -10.62 3.99
C THR A 313 -6.04 -11.59 2.94
N GLU A 314 -7.06 -11.19 2.18
CA GLU A 314 -7.61 -11.99 1.09
C GLU A 314 -6.54 -12.28 0.04
N PHE A 315 -5.79 -11.27 -0.38
CA PHE A 315 -4.65 -11.43 -1.29
C PHE A 315 -3.65 -12.47 -0.79
N LEU A 316 -3.18 -12.35 0.46
CA LEU A 316 -2.16 -13.23 1.02
C LEU A 316 -2.67 -14.67 1.16
N HIS A 317 -3.91 -14.85 1.63
CA HIS A 317 -4.53 -16.16 1.76
C HIS A 317 -4.69 -16.82 0.38
N ASN A 318 -5.23 -16.10 -0.60
CA ASN A 318 -5.43 -16.59 -1.96
C ASN A 318 -4.10 -16.98 -2.61
N GLN A 319 -3.03 -16.21 -2.39
CA GLN A 319 -1.70 -16.56 -2.86
C GLN A 319 -1.20 -17.87 -2.26
N ILE A 320 -1.22 -18.00 -0.93
CA ILE A 320 -0.71 -19.20 -0.23
C ILE A 320 -1.46 -20.45 -0.71
N LEU A 321 -2.78 -20.34 -0.87
CA LEU A 321 -3.61 -21.44 -1.38
C LEU A 321 -3.31 -21.75 -2.85
N SER A 322 -3.22 -20.74 -3.70
CA SER A 322 -2.96 -20.89 -5.15
C SER A 322 -1.61 -21.55 -5.42
N MET A 323 -0.57 -21.13 -4.67
CA MET A 323 0.77 -21.67 -4.79
C MET A 323 0.94 -23.03 -4.10
N LYS A 324 -0.06 -23.49 -3.33
CA LYS A 324 0.04 -24.69 -2.48
C LYS A 324 1.24 -24.63 -1.53
N ALA A 325 1.44 -23.48 -0.90
CA ALA A 325 2.59 -23.25 -0.02
C ALA A 325 2.40 -23.90 1.36
N TYR A 326 3.49 -24.42 1.91
CA TYR A 326 3.62 -24.93 3.28
C TYR A 326 3.88 -23.76 4.26
N VAL A 327 2.99 -22.77 4.25
CA VAL A 327 3.12 -21.53 5.04
C VAL A 327 1.81 -21.25 5.77
N GLN A 328 1.90 -21.00 7.07
CA GLN A 328 0.79 -20.48 7.88
C GLN A 328 1.08 -19.03 8.26
N VAL A 329 0.03 -18.22 8.44
CA VAL A 329 0.16 -16.79 8.75
C VAL A 329 -0.26 -16.52 10.18
N ALA A 330 0.56 -15.77 10.91
CA ALA A 330 0.26 -15.29 12.26
C ALA A 330 0.09 -13.77 12.26
N TYR A 331 -1.11 -13.30 12.60
CA TYR A 331 -1.44 -11.88 12.69
C TYR A 331 -1.19 -11.39 14.13
N ILE A 332 -0.10 -10.67 14.34
CA ILE A 332 0.33 -10.18 15.66
C ILE A 332 0.12 -8.66 15.85
N GLY A 333 -0.52 -8.01 14.89
CA GLY A 333 -0.94 -6.61 14.98
C GLY A 333 0.22 -5.64 15.23
N PRO A 334 0.06 -4.67 16.14
CA PRO A 334 1.10 -3.69 16.50
C PRO A 334 2.28 -4.33 17.26
N HIS A 335 2.20 -5.61 17.65
CA HIS A 335 3.33 -6.32 18.24
C HIS A 335 4.31 -6.86 17.20
N LEU A 336 4.04 -6.65 15.90
CA LEU A 336 5.07 -6.75 14.87
C LEU A 336 5.89 -5.45 14.90
N ASP A 337 6.79 -5.36 15.87
CA ASP A 337 7.63 -4.19 16.17
C ASP A 337 9.13 -4.57 16.14
N HIS A 338 10.01 -3.59 16.37
CA HIS A 338 11.46 -3.83 16.38
C HIS A 338 11.88 -4.82 17.49
N ASP A 339 11.20 -4.82 18.64
CA ASP A 339 11.49 -5.73 19.75
C ASP A 339 11.18 -7.17 19.35
N PHE A 340 10.05 -7.39 18.70
CA PHE A 340 9.67 -8.68 18.15
C PHE A 340 10.69 -9.15 17.11
N ILE A 341 11.12 -8.27 16.19
CA ILE A 341 12.15 -8.63 15.20
C ILE A 341 13.45 -9.03 15.90
N ARG A 342 13.97 -8.21 16.82
CA ARG A 342 15.22 -8.50 17.55
C ARG A 342 15.14 -9.82 18.30
N ALA A 343 14.02 -10.09 18.96
CA ALA A 343 13.80 -11.33 19.72
C ALA A 343 13.66 -12.59 18.82
N ASN A 344 13.31 -12.43 17.54
CA ASN A 344 13.00 -13.55 16.64
C ASN A 344 13.99 -13.72 15.48
N ILE A 345 14.91 -12.79 15.29
CA ILE A 345 15.92 -12.87 14.22
C ILE A 345 16.87 -14.05 14.45
N ASN A 346 17.18 -14.37 15.72
CA ASN A 346 18.11 -15.39 16.19
C ASN A 346 17.43 -16.26 17.25
N LEU A 347 16.74 -17.32 16.85
CA LEU A 347 16.08 -18.17 17.85
C LEU A 347 17.01 -19.30 18.28
N PRO A 348 17.28 -19.42 19.58
CA PRO A 348 18.05 -20.54 20.11
C PRO A 348 17.26 -21.85 19.97
N GLY A 349 17.97 -22.95 19.78
CA GLY A 349 17.41 -24.29 19.67
C GLY A 349 18.41 -25.26 19.06
N SER A 350 18.05 -26.55 19.01
CA SER A 350 18.89 -27.60 18.41
C SER A 350 19.15 -27.39 16.92
N HIS A 351 18.30 -26.59 16.25
CA HIS A 351 18.50 -26.10 14.89
C HIS A 351 18.26 -24.59 14.86
N PRO A 352 19.11 -23.80 14.17
CA PRO A 352 18.94 -22.36 14.08
C PRO A 352 17.62 -22.04 13.36
N ARG A 353 16.80 -21.19 13.99
CA ARG A 353 15.52 -20.71 13.44
C ARG A 353 15.50 -19.19 13.41
N SER A 354 14.63 -18.64 12.56
CA SER A 354 14.56 -17.20 12.30
C SER A 354 13.11 -16.73 12.11
N VAL A 355 12.97 -15.49 11.66
CA VAL A 355 11.70 -14.81 11.40
C VAL A 355 11.47 -14.63 9.91
N LEU A 356 10.25 -14.89 9.45
CA LEU A 356 9.75 -14.57 8.12
C LEU A 356 8.56 -13.63 8.30
N ILE A 357 8.58 -12.49 7.61
CA ILE A 357 7.62 -11.40 7.84
C ILE A 357 6.93 -11.03 6.53
N PHE A 358 5.60 -11.01 6.51
CA PHE A 358 4.86 -10.35 5.44
C PHE A 358 4.72 -8.88 5.79
N HIS A 359 5.30 -8.01 4.96
CA HIS A 359 5.25 -6.57 5.18
C HIS A 359 5.41 -5.83 3.86
N TRP A 360 5.76 -4.55 3.93
CA TRP A 360 6.08 -3.73 2.79
C TRP A 360 7.44 -3.05 2.96
N TRP A 361 7.96 -2.59 1.85
CA TRP A 361 9.15 -1.75 1.77
C TRP A 361 8.82 -0.52 0.91
N PRO A 362 9.35 0.67 1.24
CA PRO A 362 10.12 0.99 2.45
C PRO A 362 9.22 1.04 3.69
N SER A 363 9.79 0.76 4.86
CA SER A 363 9.04 0.71 6.13
C SER A 363 9.94 1.03 7.32
N VAL A 364 9.39 1.75 8.30
CA VAL A 364 10.02 2.01 9.60
C VAL A 364 10.34 0.71 10.36
N LEU A 365 9.56 -0.35 10.16
CA LEU A 365 9.78 -1.64 10.82
C LEU A 365 11.06 -2.33 10.34
N LEU A 366 11.30 -2.31 9.02
CA LEU A 366 12.40 -3.06 8.40
C LEU A 366 13.67 -2.23 8.26
N GLU A 367 13.58 -0.90 8.18
CA GLU A 367 14.74 -0.01 7.96
C GLU A 367 15.92 -0.25 8.91
N PRO A 368 15.75 -0.49 10.23
CA PRO A 368 16.88 -0.70 11.14
C PRO A 368 17.59 -2.05 10.95
N PHE A 369 17.07 -2.91 10.08
CA PHE A 369 17.52 -4.28 9.93
C PHE A 369 17.87 -4.62 8.49
N GLN A 370 18.84 -5.52 8.32
CA GLN A 370 19.18 -6.07 7.00
C GLN A 370 18.24 -7.21 6.64
N PHE A 371 17.18 -6.88 5.92
CA PHE A 371 16.22 -7.84 5.36
C PHE A 371 16.28 -7.84 3.84
N THR A 372 16.06 -9.02 3.28
CA THR A 372 15.85 -9.22 1.85
C THR A 372 14.47 -9.83 1.60
N SER A 373 13.95 -9.66 0.40
CA SER A 373 12.63 -10.16 0.00
C SER A 373 12.74 -11.52 -0.66
N VAL A 374 11.83 -12.44 -0.33
CA VAL A 374 11.58 -13.64 -1.13
C VAL A 374 11.16 -13.23 -2.54
N SER A 375 11.85 -13.78 -3.52
CA SER A 375 11.59 -13.57 -4.94
C SER A 375 10.35 -14.36 -5.34
N PHE A 376 9.36 -13.66 -5.88
CA PHE A 376 8.16 -14.22 -6.50
C PHE A 376 8.26 -14.16 -8.02
N PRO A 377 7.45 -14.95 -8.77
CA PRO A 377 7.38 -14.81 -10.21
C PRO A 377 7.03 -13.36 -10.61
N PRO A 378 7.60 -12.84 -11.71
CA PRO A 378 7.33 -11.47 -12.12
C PRO A 378 5.84 -11.28 -12.45
N CYS A 379 5.38 -10.05 -12.33
CA CYS A 379 4.09 -9.65 -12.86
C CYS A 379 4.13 -9.77 -14.39
N ILE A 380 3.54 -10.85 -14.92
CA ILE A 380 3.32 -11.00 -16.35
C ILE A 380 2.02 -10.26 -16.64
N ASP A 381 2.12 -9.18 -17.39
CA ASP A 381 1.00 -8.44 -17.97
C ASP A 381 0.38 -9.31 -19.08
N SER A 382 -0.27 -10.41 -18.67
CA SER A 382 -1.00 -11.22 -19.62
C SER A 382 -2.19 -10.39 -20.05
N THR A 383 -2.25 -10.06 -21.34
CA THR A 383 -3.46 -9.59 -22.05
C THR A 383 -4.70 -10.45 -21.80
N ALA A 384 -4.54 -11.62 -21.17
CA ALA A 384 -5.57 -12.21 -20.33
C ALA A 384 -5.66 -11.44 -19.01
N ALA A 385 -6.32 -10.27 -19.03
CA ALA A 385 -7.05 -9.84 -17.85
C ALA A 385 -7.79 -11.09 -17.35
N ARG A 386 -7.58 -11.48 -16.10
CA ARG A 386 -8.44 -12.48 -15.49
C ARG A 386 -9.88 -11.99 -15.71
N ASP A 387 -10.82 -12.90 -15.96
CA ASP A 387 -12.23 -12.54 -16.21
C ASP A 387 -12.84 -11.67 -15.07
N ASP A 388 -12.17 -11.60 -13.92
CA ASP A 388 -12.51 -10.77 -12.76
C ASP A 388 -11.99 -9.32 -12.80
N GLY A 389 -11.21 -8.93 -13.82
CA GLY A 389 -10.65 -7.58 -13.97
C GLY A 389 -9.54 -7.22 -12.96
N ASN A 390 -9.08 -8.16 -12.13
CA ASN A 390 -8.05 -7.91 -11.13
C ASN A 390 -6.65 -8.27 -11.64
N PRO A 391 -5.61 -7.47 -11.32
CA PRO A 391 -4.24 -7.81 -11.68
C PRO A 391 -3.83 -9.11 -10.98
N PRO A 392 -2.99 -9.95 -11.62
CA PRO A 392 -2.50 -11.17 -11.01
C PRO A 392 -1.74 -10.84 -9.71
N TYR A 393 -1.82 -11.73 -8.71
CA TYR A 393 -1.29 -11.48 -7.36
C TYR A 393 0.21 -11.11 -7.38
N GLN A 394 0.95 -11.57 -8.39
CA GLN A 394 2.34 -11.28 -8.64
C GLN A 394 2.62 -9.77 -8.70
N CYS A 395 1.69 -8.97 -9.24
CA CYS A 395 1.83 -7.52 -9.36
C CYS A 395 1.79 -6.79 -8.01
N LYS A 396 1.36 -7.44 -6.93
CA LYS A 396 1.49 -6.90 -5.56
C LYS A 396 2.94 -6.95 -5.05
N TYR A 397 3.78 -7.84 -5.58
CA TYR A 397 5.20 -7.97 -5.19
C TYR A 397 6.14 -7.10 -6.04
N GLU A 398 5.67 -6.58 -7.16
CA GLU A 398 6.40 -5.61 -7.96
C GLU A 398 6.48 -4.23 -7.29
N MET A 399 7.35 -3.37 -7.82
CA MET A 399 7.43 -1.98 -7.37
C MET A 399 6.18 -1.19 -7.78
N HIS A 400 5.43 -0.72 -6.79
CA HIS A 400 4.31 0.19 -6.93
C HIS A 400 4.83 1.61 -6.95
N ARG A 401 4.30 2.43 -7.84
CA ARG A 401 4.64 3.85 -7.87
C ARG A 401 3.77 4.58 -6.87
N PHE A 402 4.35 5.53 -6.15
CA PHE A 402 3.58 6.45 -5.31
C PHE A 402 3.07 7.60 -6.16
N HIS A 403 1.78 7.55 -6.50
CA HIS A 403 1.10 8.63 -7.20
C HIS A 403 0.61 9.68 -6.22
N LYS A 404 0.64 10.93 -6.67
CA LYS A 404 0.00 12.06 -5.99
C LYS A 404 -1.37 12.24 -6.59
N PHE A 405 -2.40 12.16 -5.75
CA PHE A 405 -3.78 12.42 -6.15
C PHE A 405 -4.13 13.83 -5.69
N VAL A 406 -4.30 14.74 -6.64
CA VAL A 406 -4.50 16.17 -6.36
C VAL A 406 -5.81 16.63 -6.98
N TRP A 407 -6.70 17.26 -6.21
CA TRP A 407 -7.98 17.74 -6.71
C TRP A 407 -7.76 18.74 -7.84
N LYS A 408 -8.27 18.42 -9.04
CA LYS A 408 -7.98 19.17 -10.27
C LYS A 408 -8.29 20.66 -10.18
N ARG A 409 -9.30 21.03 -9.37
CA ARG A 409 -9.74 22.42 -9.24
C ARG A 409 -8.81 23.28 -8.39
N LEU A 410 -7.85 22.70 -7.65
CA LEU A 410 -6.79 23.47 -7.00
C LEU A 410 -5.99 24.29 -8.02
N ARG A 411 -5.86 23.83 -9.27
CA ARG A 411 -5.25 24.62 -10.36
C ARG A 411 -5.90 26.00 -10.54
N ARG A 412 -7.20 26.11 -10.27
CA ARG A 412 -7.97 27.36 -10.35
C ARG A 412 -7.97 28.11 -9.01
N TYR A 413 -8.23 27.42 -7.91
CA TYR A 413 -8.49 28.06 -6.62
C TYR A 413 -7.25 28.28 -5.74
N ALA A 414 -6.17 27.54 -5.98
CA ALA A 414 -4.91 27.62 -5.25
C ALA A 414 -3.74 27.22 -6.15
N LYS A 415 -3.52 28.01 -7.22
CA LYS A 415 -2.54 27.72 -8.27
C LYS A 415 -1.14 27.41 -7.72
N PHE A 416 -0.64 28.20 -6.77
CA PHE A 416 0.69 27.99 -6.18
C PHE A 416 0.79 26.67 -5.41
N ALA A 417 -0.22 26.32 -4.61
CA ALA A 417 -0.26 25.00 -3.97
C ALA A 417 -0.32 23.88 -5.02
N TYR A 418 -1.17 23.99 -6.03
CA TYR A 418 -1.29 22.97 -7.08
C TYR A 418 0.04 22.73 -7.79
N GLU A 419 0.73 23.80 -8.20
CA GLU A 419 2.04 23.71 -8.87
C GLU A 419 3.12 23.14 -7.94
N ALA A 420 3.18 23.61 -6.69
CA ALA A 420 4.10 23.05 -5.69
C ALA A 420 3.89 21.56 -5.46
N LEU A 421 2.65 21.12 -5.27
CA LEU A 421 2.30 19.71 -5.08
C LEU A 421 2.76 18.83 -6.26
N HIS A 422 2.69 19.36 -7.49
CA HIS A 422 3.19 18.64 -8.67
C HIS A 422 4.73 18.57 -8.71
N MET A 423 5.42 19.57 -8.16
CA MET A 423 6.88 19.62 -8.11
C MET A 423 7.50 18.83 -6.96
N VAL A 424 6.75 18.56 -5.88
CA VAL A 424 7.26 17.74 -4.76
C VAL A 424 7.68 16.36 -5.27
N GLN A 425 8.95 16.03 -5.05
CA GLN A 425 9.53 14.72 -5.30
C GLN A 425 10.48 14.39 -4.15
N ILE A 426 10.62 13.10 -3.86
CA ILE A 426 11.61 12.56 -2.95
C ILE A 426 12.26 11.35 -3.60
N ASN A 427 13.59 11.28 -3.53
CA ASN A 427 14.32 10.12 -4.00
C ASN A 427 14.42 9.04 -2.90
N HIS A 428 14.93 7.86 -3.26
CA HIS A 428 14.99 6.74 -2.32
C HIS A 428 15.91 7.03 -1.11
N THR A 429 17.04 7.68 -1.31
CA THR A 429 18.00 7.99 -0.24
C THR A 429 17.40 8.97 0.76
N GLU A 430 16.79 10.05 0.27
CA GLU A 430 16.08 11.04 1.10
C GLU A 430 14.94 10.37 1.87
N PHE A 431 14.20 9.47 1.22
CA PHE A 431 13.09 8.80 1.87
C PHE A 431 13.56 7.87 3.00
N THR A 432 14.63 7.10 2.76
CA THR A 432 15.26 6.26 3.79
C THR A 432 15.83 7.10 4.93
N GLU A 433 16.43 8.26 4.65
CA GLU A 433 16.91 9.18 5.69
C GLU A 433 15.78 9.64 6.61
N VAL A 434 14.62 10.01 6.05
CA VAL A 434 13.43 10.41 6.84
C VAL A 434 12.96 9.26 7.75
N LEU A 435 12.95 8.02 7.24
CA LEU A 435 12.58 6.86 8.04
C LEU A 435 13.60 6.55 9.13
N HIS A 436 14.89 6.66 8.82
CA HIS A 436 15.97 6.50 9.76
C HIS A 436 15.86 7.52 10.90
N MET A 437 15.67 8.79 10.54
CA MET A 437 15.41 9.86 11.52
C MET A 437 14.25 9.47 12.43
N TYR A 438 13.10 9.09 11.88
CA TYR A 438 11.97 8.64 12.70
C TYR A 438 12.32 7.52 13.68
N ASN A 439 13.04 6.49 13.22
CA ASN A 439 13.42 5.34 14.05
C ASN A 439 14.43 5.66 15.16
N THR A 440 15.20 6.74 15.02
CA THR A 440 16.19 7.17 16.03
C THR A 440 15.60 8.03 17.15
N TRP A 441 14.34 8.45 17.05
CA TRP A 441 13.69 9.23 18.10
C TRP A 441 13.25 8.35 19.28
N ASP A 442 13.46 8.84 20.50
CA ASP A 442 13.17 8.09 21.74
C ASP A 442 11.68 7.80 21.95
N THR A 443 10.80 8.66 21.42
CA THR A 443 9.35 8.50 21.55
C THR A 443 8.68 8.62 20.20
N HIS A 444 7.66 7.79 19.97
CA HIS A 444 6.91 7.73 18.72
C HIS A 444 5.48 8.24 18.94
N THR A 445 5.35 9.54 19.19
CA THR A 445 4.06 10.22 19.35
C THR A 445 3.69 10.98 18.07
N PRO A 446 2.45 11.49 17.93
CA PRO A 446 2.11 12.37 16.81
C PRO A 446 3.02 13.59 16.70
N SER A 447 3.52 14.13 17.81
CA SER A 447 4.48 15.25 17.79
C SER A 447 5.84 14.84 17.25
N THR A 448 6.24 13.57 17.38
CA THR A 448 7.47 13.04 16.77
C THR A 448 7.43 13.19 15.26
N LEU A 449 6.29 12.90 14.63
CA LEU A 449 6.15 13.03 13.17
C LEU A 449 6.36 14.48 12.72
N ASP A 450 5.79 15.44 13.45
CA ASP A 450 5.94 16.86 13.17
C ASP A 450 7.41 17.30 13.39
N GLN A 451 8.05 16.83 14.46
CA GLN A 451 9.46 17.13 14.76
C GLN A 451 10.42 16.55 13.71
N VAL A 452 10.23 15.30 13.29
CA VAL A 452 11.05 14.64 12.27
C VAL A 452 10.89 15.34 10.93
N ALA A 453 9.65 15.62 10.51
CA ALA A 453 9.37 16.38 9.30
C ALA A 453 10.04 17.77 9.34
N CYS A 454 9.89 18.48 10.46
CA CYS A 454 10.50 19.79 10.69
C CYS A 454 12.03 19.75 10.62
N GLN A 455 12.65 18.75 11.27
CA GLN A 455 14.09 18.60 11.28
C GLN A 455 14.63 18.25 9.89
N TRP A 456 13.95 17.38 9.15
CA TRP A 456 14.35 17.05 7.78
C TRP A 456 14.28 18.28 6.88
N MET A 457 13.20 19.07 6.95
CA MET A 457 13.05 20.33 6.21
C MET A 457 14.15 21.35 6.54
N LYS A 458 14.64 21.38 7.79
CA LYS A 458 15.78 22.23 8.20
C LYS A 458 17.10 21.78 7.57
N ASN A 459 17.28 20.47 7.43
CA ASN A 459 18.52 19.87 6.92
C ASN A 459 18.58 19.90 5.38
N ASN A 460 17.43 19.85 4.71
CA ASN A 460 17.31 19.69 3.25
C ASN A 460 16.63 20.91 2.59
N LYS A 461 17.31 22.06 2.67
CA LYS A 461 16.79 23.37 2.22
C LYS A 461 16.66 23.50 0.70
#